data_AF-A0A4Q6FRK4-F1
#
_entry.id   AF-A0A4Q6FRK4-F1
#
_cell.length_a   1.000
_cell.length_b   1.000
_cell.length_c   1.000
_cell.angle_alpha   90.00
_cell.angle_beta   90.00
_cell.angle_gamma   90.00
#
_symmetry.space_group_name_H-M   'P 1'
#
loop_
_entity.id
_entity.type
_entity.pdbx_description
1 polymer ?
#
loop_
_entity_poly.entity_id
_entity_poly.type
_entity_poly.pdbx_seq_one_letter_code
_entity_poly.pdbx_strand_id
1 'polypeptide(L)'
;MKKLSLLLVLSLYGCYETAPPSTDVDFKYKSAGKTPITSTDDLKPEEKTKTPTLDSVDNPEKPSGDVILPAINNADVLKAIHADALKLNPSDGPKTRYFTLQTLNNAGKNAAILDQQRAAFKKTINSLSTKAALVKPPAVDKDRIIYRLNLDDINLSPAEFDGIIADFYPFAGTQEDIGTADSIAAETADRDLKELLGTNIYLIRMDWFNATATLPVLYAKFLRLPGNLSDFEDEVLGSRVSTASLTNADPADVKAIDKSLIKREGNVNKVDKRIANILQNDVLRTGFDNSNVSFSNRIIERHAIAEGSYWITYDFFNLKAGDKIKDANGKEKLANQADLDKHNINKSPLGPIGTNSAKLEFQHDGGEVIYSLPNGMFGYYLIDAKGTLLDKGPLNVVRQNSGPAEFSNAITNGLSCMSCHNTGLLKQADSIVSGLNQNRTELDAKDLARINRIYDAKTFNSIMNKDNTRYVEALKTLGIDPTKPDPIDQAFRTYNRALTKKDVMAELDLGEKEFAQLLVDPEFSGTFNPLNTDNGSINRGVFQAIYTAVAASFKQGFKTEEPKAADFVVTVDCMAVDLVQMDNCTINPLQLNLSAER
;
A
#
# COMPACT_ATOMS: atom_id res chain seq x y z
N MET A 1 33.54 -47.56 19.89
CA MET A 1 32.50 -47.79 20.91
C MET A 1 31.33 -46.83 20.66
N LYS A 2 30.21 -47.02 21.37
CA LYS A 2 28.94 -46.22 21.36
C LYS A 2 29.17 -44.71 21.09
N LYS A 3 28.47 -44.09 20.13
CA LYS A 3 27.09 -43.53 20.22
C LYS A 3 26.90 -42.50 21.34
N LEU A 4 26.68 -41.24 20.95
CA LEU A 4 25.46 -40.51 21.32
C LEU A 4 25.12 -39.46 20.24
N SER A 5 23.84 -39.09 20.15
CA SER A 5 23.33 -38.08 19.22
C SER A 5 22.65 -36.97 20.01
N LEU A 6 22.62 -35.76 19.47
CA LEU A 6 21.62 -34.76 19.85
C LEU A 6 21.23 -33.92 18.63
N LEU A 7 19.93 -33.81 18.37
CA LEU A 7 19.39 -32.82 17.45
C LEU A 7 19.43 -31.45 18.14
N LEU A 8 19.66 -30.38 17.38
CA LEU A 8 19.22 -29.05 17.76
C LEU A 8 18.34 -28.49 16.65
N VAL A 9 17.05 -28.36 16.93
CA VAL A 9 16.08 -27.73 16.04
C VAL A 9 16.19 -26.22 16.25
N LEU A 10 16.68 -25.48 15.25
CA LEU A 10 16.52 -24.03 15.24
C LEU A 10 15.08 -23.71 14.81
N SER A 11 14.23 -23.44 15.80
CA SER A 11 12.90 -22.89 15.60
C SER A 11 12.98 -21.44 15.11
N LEU A 12 12.42 -21.15 13.93
CA LEU A 12 12.20 -19.79 13.45
C LEU A 12 11.12 -19.12 14.30
N TYR A 13 11.53 -18.28 15.26
CA TYR A 13 10.65 -17.35 15.97
C TYR A 13 10.97 -15.92 15.52
N GLY A 14 10.16 -15.41 14.58
CA GLY A 14 10.17 -14.00 14.20
C GLY A 14 9.13 -13.21 15.00
N CYS A 15 9.52 -12.04 15.48
CA CYS A 15 8.68 -10.92 15.93
C CYS A 15 7.33 -11.26 16.60
N TYR A 16 7.39 -11.84 17.80
CA TYR A 16 6.33 -11.71 18.82
C TYR A 16 6.96 -11.30 20.16
N GLU A 17 7.50 -10.08 20.22
CA GLU A 17 7.80 -9.45 21.51
C GLU A 17 6.58 -8.68 22.00
N THR A 18 5.98 -9.22 23.07
CA THR A 18 4.85 -8.59 23.75
C THR A 18 5.29 -7.32 24.47
N ALA A 19 4.51 -6.24 24.36
CA ALA A 19 4.68 -5.07 25.21
C ALA A 19 4.64 -5.47 26.71
N PRO A 20 5.42 -4.81 27.58
CA PRO A 20 5.45 -5.14 29.00
C PRO A 20 4.08 -4.92 29.66
N PRO A 21 3.71 -5.72 30.68
CA PRO A 21 2.38 -5.70 31.25
C PRO A 21 2.06 -4.39 31.95
N SER A 22 0.99 -3.72 31.50
CA SER A 22 0.37 -2.63 32.25
C SER A 22 -0.29 -3.19 33.52
N THR A 23 0.07 -2.65 34.67
CA THR A 23 -0.43 -3.08 36.00
C THR A 23 -1.95 -2.99 36.13
N ASP A 24 -2.55 -3.95 36.83
CA ASP A 24 -4.00 -4.13 36.95
C ASP A 24 -4.78 -2.93 37.51
N VAL A 25 -5.99 -2.72 36.98
CA VAL A 25 -7.09 -2.02 37.66
C VAL A 25 -8.37 -2.85 37.47
N ASP A 26 -8.76 -3.58 38.52
CA ASP A 26 -9.90 -4.51 38.52
C ASP A 26 -11.25 -3.78 38.59
N PHE A 27 -12.04 -3.83 37.52
CA PHE A 27 -13.40 -3.28 37.46
C PHE A 27 -14.46 -4.37 37.25
N LYS A 28 -14.80 -5.08 38.33
CA LYS A 28 -15.99 -5.95 38.38
C LYS A 28 -17.27 -5.12 38.46
N TYR A 29 -18.18 -5.30 37.50
CA TYR A 29 -19.60 -4.92 37.67
C TYR A 29 -20.52 -6.11 37.43
N LYS A 30 -21.59 -6.21 38.23
CA LYS A 30 -22.50 -7.37 38.31
C LYS A 30 -23.69 -7.25 37.36
N SER A 31 -24.25 -8.39 36.98
CA SER A 31 -25.46 -8.50 36.16
C SER A 31 -26.75 -8.63 36.98
N ALA A 32 -27.69 -7.71 36.74
CA ALA A 32 -29.14 -7.77 37.01
C ALA A 32 -29.78 -6.49 36.40
N GLY A 33 -31.02 -6.41 35.93
CA GLY A 33 -32.10 -7.41 35.77
C GLY A 33 -33.09 -6.95 34.68
N LYS A 34 -34.28 -7.57 34.56
CA LYS A 34 -35.23 -7.32 33.45
C LYS A 34 -36.28 -6.23 33.77
N THR A 35 -36.46 -5.28 32.82
CA THR A 35 -37.69 -4.68 32.20
C THR A 35 -39.05 -4.61 32.94
N PRO A 36 -40.08 -3.83 32.47
CA PRO A 36 -40.19 -2.92 31.31
C PRO A 36 -40.92 -1.56 31.63
N ILE A 37 -41.38 -0.85 30.57
CA ILE A 37 -42.38 0.28 30.57
C ILE A 37 -41.78 1.63 31.02
N THR A 38 -41.94 2.80 30.34
CA THR A 38 -42.70 3.25 29.13
C THR A 38 -41.71 4.02 28.18
N SER A 39 -42.00 4.88 27.19
CA SER A 39 -43.20 5.53 26.58
C SER A 39 -42.90 6.00 25.13
N THR A 40 -43.90 6.59 24.46
CA THR A 40 -43.91 7.17 23.10
C THR A 40 -43.29 8.56 22.97
N ASP A 41 -42.74 8.87 21.79
CA ASP A 41 -43.18 10.04 21.01
C ASP A 41 -42.93 9.82 19.50
N ASP A 42 -43.74 10.44 18.63
CA ASP A 42 -43.85 10.10 17.20
C ASP A 42 -43.01 10.99 16.25
N LEU A 43 -42.25 10.36 15.33
CA LEU A 43 -41.97 10.90 14.00
C LEU A 43 -41.98 9.76 12.96
N LYS A 44 -42.69 9.98 11.84
CA LYS A 44 -42.79 9.00 10.73
C LYS A 44 -41.66 9.19 9.72
N PRO A 45 -41.19 8.11 9.06
CA PRO A 45 -40.08 8.16 8.11
C PRO A 45 -40.52 8.63 6.72
N GLU A 46 -39.59 9.29 6.00
CA GLU A 46 -39.72 9.58 4.56
C GLU A 46 -39.50 8.33 3.69
N GLU A 47 -39.86 8.46 2.42
CA GLU A 47 -40.11 7.35 1.50
C GLU A 47 -38.83 6.76 0.89
N LYS A 48 -38.54 5.48 1.20
CA LYS A 48 -37.39 4.78 0.60
C LYS A 48 -37.68 4.39 -0.86
N THR A 49 -37.02 5.08 -1.79
CA THR A 49 -36.87 4.63 -3.17
C THR A 49 -36.19 3.27 -3.22
N LYS A 50 -36.68 2.36 -4.08
CA LYS A 50 -36.17 0.99 -4.20
C LYS A 50 -34.97 0.93 -5.14
N THR A 51 -33.79 0.62 -4.60
CA THR A 51 -32.67 0.08 -5.40
C THR A 51 -33.02 -1.35 -5.85
N PRO A 52 -32.75 -1.75 -7.10
CA PRO A 52 -32.92 -3.15 -7.53
C PRO A 52 -31.91 -4.06 -6.82
N THR A 53 -32.38 -5.15 -6.21
CA THR A 53 -31.52 -6.21 -5.69
C THR A 53 -31.16 -7.17 -6.81
N LEU A 54 -29.87 -7.25 -7.15
CA LEU A 54 -29.29 -8.44 -7.79
C LEU A 54 -29.03 -9.48 -6.69
N ASP A 55 -29.42 -10.73 -6.91
CA ASP A 55 -29.24 -11.81 -5.94
C ASP A 55 -27.75 -12.22 -5.86
N SER A 56 -27.01 -11.61 -4.93
CA SER A 56 -25.68 -12.10 -4.53
C SER A 56 -25.82 -13.35 -3.67
N VAL A 57 -25.00 -14.37 -3.94
CA VAL A 57 -24.94 -15.60 -3.14
C VAL A 57 -24.05 -15.37 -1.91
N ASP A 58 -24.45 -14.43 -1.05
CA ASP A 58 -23.79 -14.10 0.22
C ASP A 58 -24.03 -15.18 1.29
N ASN A 59 -23.41 -16.34 1.08
CA ASN A 59 -23.32 -17.42 2.06
C ASN A 59 -21.98 -17.28 2.81
N PRO A 60 -21.93 -17.29 4.16
CA PRO A 60 -20.71 -16.91 4.91
C PRO A 60 -19.51 -17.79 4.57
N GLU A 61 -18.40 -17.16 4.17
CA GLU A 61 -17.18 -17.82 3.69
C GLU A 61 -16.58 -18.74 4.78
N LYS A 62 -16.68 -20.06 4.59
CA LYS A 62 -15.96 -21.05 5.39
C LYS A 62 -14.57 -21.26 4.78
N PRO A 63 -13.46 -21.12 5.54
CA PRO A 63 -12.11 -21.26 4.99
C PRO A 63 -11.88 -22.68 4.43
N SER A 64 -11.25 -22.73 3.26
CA SER A 64 -11.25 -23.94 2.40
C SER A 64 -10.29 -25.05 2.86
N GLY A 65 -9.32 -24.72 3.71
CA GLY A 65 -8.29 -25.66 4.20
C GLY A 65 -7.28 -26.09 3.12
N ASP A 66 -6.63 -27.24 3.35
CA ASP A 66 -5.58 -27.81 2.49
C ASP A 66 -6.08 -28.45 1.18
N VAL A 67 -7.34 -28.20 0.80
CA VAL A 67 -7.91 -28.72 -0.44
C VAL A 67 -7.20 -28.11 -1.64
N ILE A 68 -6.67 -28.95 -2.53
CA ILE A 68 -6.21 -28.54 -3.86
C ILE A 68 -7.40 -28.71 -4.82
N LEU A 69 -7.71 -27.65 -5.58
CA LEU A 69 -8.78 -27.65 -6.59
C LEU A 69 -8.27 -28.26 -7.91
N PRO A 70 -9.15 -28.74 -8.80
CA PRO A 70 -8.77 -29.17 -10.14
C PRO A 70 -8.13 -28.04 -10.95
N ALA A 71 -7.17 -28.36 -11.82
CA ALA A 71 -6.65 -27.42 -12.81
C ALA A 71 -7.72 -27.05 -13.85
N ILE A 72 -7.63 -25.84 -14.41
CA ILE A 72 -8.57 -25.32 -15.42
C ILE A 72 -7.78 -24.73 -16.61
N ASN A 73 -8.19 -25.07 -17.84
CA ASN A 73 -7.54 -24.58 -19.06
C ASN A 73 -8.01 -23.16 -19.43
N ASN A 74 -7.29 -22.50 -20.34
CA ASN A 74 -7.63 -21.14 -20.78
C ASN A 74 -9.01 -21.07 -21.45
N ALA A 75 -9.38 -22.10 -22.21
CA ALA A 75 -10.65 -22.15 -22.92
C ALA A 75 -11.87 -22.12 -21.97
N ASP A 76 -11.86 -22.91 -20.88
CA ASP A 76 -12.93 -22.87 -19.87
C ASP A 76 -12.93 -21.59 -19.03
N VAL A 77 -11.76 -20.98 -18.78
CA VAL A 77 -11.68 -19.66 -18.13
C VAL A 77 -12.32 -18.57 -19.00
N LEU A 78 -11.93 -18.49 -20.27
CA LEU A 78 -12.48 -17.50 -21.22
C LEU A 78 -13.98 -17.73 -21.49
N LYS A 79 -14.40 -18.99 -21.57
CA LYS A 79 -15.82 -19.38 -21.69
C LYS A 79 -16.64 -19.01 -20.46
N ALA A 80 -16.09 -19.14 -19.24
CA ALA A 80 -16.74 -18.67 -18.02
C ALA A 80 -16.88 -17.14 -17.98
N ILE A 81 -15.83 -16.41 -18.39
CA ILE A 81 -15.84 -14.95 -18.51
C ILE A 81 -16.84 -14.51 -19.59
N HIS A 82 -16.87 -15.15 -20.76
CA HIS A 82 -17.80 -14.83 -21.85
C HIS A 82 -19.26 -15.09 -21.47
N ALA A 83 -19.54 -16.22 -20.83
CA ALA A 83 -20.86 -16.54 -20.28
C ALA A 83 -21.31 -15.58 -19.16
N ASP A 84 -20.42 -14.73 -18.63
CA ASP A 84 -20.72 -13.68 -17.67
C ASP A 84 -20.79 -12.28 -18.28
N ALA A 85 -19.89 -11.95 -19.21
CA ALA A 85 -19.94 -10.74 -20.02
C ALA A 85 -21.28 -10.59 -20.76
N LEU A 86 -21.82 -11.69 -21.30
CA LEU A 86 -23.13 -11.74 -21.96
C LEU A 86 -24.33 -11.47 -21.02
N LYS A 87 -24.12 -11.37 -19.69
CA LYS A 87 -25.16 -11.00 -18.71
C LYS A 87 -25.11 -9.52 -18.31
N LEU A 88 -24.08 -8.78 -18.72
CA LEU A 88 -23.88 -7.38 -18.35
C LEU A 88 -24.79 -6.47 -19.18
N ASN A 89 -25.06 -5.26 -18.67
CA ASN A 89 -25.58 -4.21 -19.54
C ASN A 89 -24.47 -3.78 -20.52
N PRO A 90 -24.77 -3.49 -21.80
CA PRO A 90 -23.75 -3.03 -22.76
C PRO A 90 -22.98 -1.76 -22.34
N SER A 91 -23.55 -0.95 -21.45
CA SER A 91 -22.88 0.21 -20.82
C SER A 91 -21.75 -0.15 -19.84
N ASP A 92 -21.75 -1.39 -19.36
CA ASP A 92 -20.93 -1.83 -18.23
C ASP A 92 -19.76 -2.71 -18.71
N GLY A 93 -19.87 -3.29 -19.91
CA GLY A 93 -18.80 -4.03 -20.58
C GLY A 93 -17.47 -3.25 -20.63
N PRO A 94 -17.44 -2.03 -21.22
CA PRO A 94 -16.25 -1.16 -21.24
C PRO A 94 -15.62 -0.88 -19.87
N LYS A 95 -16.40 -0.97 -18.79
CA LYS A 95 -16.00 -0.71 -17.40
C LYS A 95 -15.63 -1.98 -16.63
N THR A 96 -15.83 -3.16 -17.20
CA THR A 96 -15.69 -4.44 -16.51
C THR A 96 -14.32 -5.05 -16.75
N ARG A 97 -13.65 -5.48 -15.69
CA ARG A 97 -12.36 -6.18 -15.72
C ARG A 97 -12.45 -7.46 -14.90
N TYR A 98 -11.83 -8.52 -15.40
CA TYR A 98 -11.82 -9.83 -14.76
C TYR A 98 -10.44 -10.13 -14.18
N PHE A 99 -10.41 -10.81 -13.04
CA PHE A 99 -9.19 -11.15 -12.31
C PHE A 99 -9.15 -12.65 -12.02
N THR A 100 -8.04 -13.30 -12.36
CA THR A 100 -7.91 -14.77 -12.27
C THR A 100 -6.82 -15.24 -11.32
N LEU A 101 -7.10 -16.34 -10.63
CA LEU A 101 -6.19 -17.14 -9.81
C LEU A 101 -5.69 -18.42 -10.51
N GLN A 102 -6.03 -18.61 -11.78
CA GLN A 102 -5.73 -19.81 -12.57
C GLN A 102 -4.28 -20.28 -12.47
N THR A 103 -3.30 -19.38 -12.58
CA THR A 103 -1.87 -19.75 -12.50
C THR A 103 -1.50 -20.36 -11.14
N LEU A 104 -1.96 -19.79 -10.02
CA LEU A 104 -1.72 -20.38 -8.69
C LEU A 104 -2.50 -21.68 -8.48
N ASN A 105 -3.72 -21.76 -9.02
CA ASN A 105 -4.53 -22.97 -9.00
C ASN A 105 -3.84 -24.14 -9.74
N ASN A 106 -3.41 -23.90 -10.98
CA ASN A 106 -2.75 -24.89 -11.82
C ASN A 106 -1.34 -25.23 -11.31
N ALA A 107 -0.66 -24.29 -10.63
CA ALA A 107 0.57 -24.54 -9.86
C ALA A 107 0.34 -25.38 -8.58
N GLY A 108 -0.88 -25.87 -8.35
CA GLY A 108 -1.26 -26.78 -7.26
C GLY A 108 -1.24 -26.14 -5.88
N LYS A 109 -1.49 -24.83 -5.75
CA LYS A 109 -1.62 -24.19 -4.43
C LYS A 109 -2.93 -24.59 -3.77
N ASN A 110 -2.89 -24.83 -2.46
CA ASN A 110 -4.09 -25.17 -1.69
C ASN A 110 -5.05 -23.97 -1.62
N ALA A 111 -6.31 -24.26 -1.34
CA ALA A 111 -7.36 -23.25 -1.33
C ALA A 111 -7.21 -22.23 -0.19
N ALA A 112 -6.39 -22.51 0.84
CA ALA A 112 -5.97 -21.51 1.83
C ALA A 112 -5.09 -20.38 1.24
N ILE A 113 -4.13 -20.70 0.36
CA ILE A 113 -3.36 -19.68 -0.39
C ILE A 113 -4.26 -18.91 -1.37
N LEU A 114 -5.26 -19.56 -1.95
CA LEU A 114 -6.25 -18.88 -2.80
C LEU A 114 -7.16 -17.96 -1.97
N ASP A 115 -7.62 -18.38 -0.79
CA ASP A 115 -8.39 -17.54 0.15
C ASP A 115 -7.57 -16.32 0.65
N GLN A 116 -6.26 -16.48 0.87
CA GLN A 116 -5.34 -15.39 1.16
C GLN A 116 -5.29 -14.36 0.00
N GLN A 117 -5.18 -14.83 -1.25
CA GLN A 117 -5.18 -13.94 -2.43
C GLN A 117 -6.53 -13.25 -2.64
N ARG A 118 -7.66 -13.92 -2.35
CA ARG A 118 -9.00 -13.32 -2.34
C ARG A 118 -9.13 -12.21 -1.28
N ALA A 119 -8.53 -12.41 -0.10
CA ALA A 119 -8.46 -11.39 0.94
C ALA A 119 -7.55 -10.20 0.54
N ALA A 120 -6.42 -10.47 -0.10
CA ALA A 120 -5.50 -9.45 -0.62
C ALA A 120 -6.19 -8.59 -1.68
N PHE A 121 -6.86 -9.22 -2.64
CA PHE A 121 -7.61 -8.55 -3.71
C PHE A 121 -8.71 -7.63 -3.17
N LYS A 122 -9.48 -8.10 -2.19
CA LYS A 122 -10.45 -7.27 -1.45
C LYS A 122 -9.77 -6.07 -0.75
N LYS A 123 -8.57 -6.24 -0.17
CA LYS A 123 -7.84 -5.13 0.48
C LYS A 123 -7.28 -4.13 -0.55
N THR A 124 -6.57 -4.60 -1.56
CA THR A 124 -5.94 -3.81 -2.62
C THR A 124 -6.94 -2.90 -3.34
N ILE A 125 -8.04 -3.46 -3.85
CA ILE A 125 -9.09 -2.69 -4.55
C ILE A 125 -9.64 -1.54 -3.70
N ASN A 126 -9.84 -1.77 -2.40
CA ASN A 126 -10.40 -0.74 -1.51
C ASN A 126 -9.34 0.26 -1.02
N SER A 127 -8.07 -0.12 -0.91
CA SER A 127 -6.95 0.80 -0.67
C SER A 127 -6.55 1.63 -1.91
N LEU A 128 -7.07 1.30 -3.10
CA LEU A 128 -6.91 2.07 -4.34
C LEU A 128 -8.19 2.83 -4.77
N SER A 129 -9.25 2.77 -3.96
CA SER A 129 -10.56 3.37 -4.26
C SER A 129 -10.73 4.75 -3.62
N THR A 130 -11.30 5.68 -4.38
CA THR A 130 -11.75 7.00 -3.88
C THR A 130 -13.27 7.09 -3.70
N LYS A 131 -14.01 5.97 -3.79
CA LYS A 131 -15.43 5.91 -3.40
C LYS A 131 -15.57 5.78 -1.87
N ALA A 132 -16.77 6.12 -1.37
CA ALA A 132 -17.17 5.88 0.02
C ALA A 132 -17.75 4.46 0.27
N ALA A 133 -18.07 3.72 -0.79
CA ALA A 133 -18.51 2.33 -0.68
C ALA A 133 -17.30 1.37 -0.64
N LEU A 134 -17.42 0.30 0.15
CA LEU A 134 -16.48 -0.83 0.13
C LEU A 134 -16.91 -1.85 -0.93
N VAL A 135 -16.00 -2.19 -1.82
CA VAL A 135 -16.23 -3.10 -2.95
C VAL A 135 -15.89 -4.53 -2.55
N LYS A 136 -16.80 -5.47 -2.83
CA LYS A 136 -16.55 -6.91 -2.80
C LYS A 136 -16.72 -7.46 -4.22
N PRO A 137 -15.64 -7.64 -5.00
CA PRO A 137 -15.74 -8.24 -6.33
C PRO A 137 -16.43 -9.61 -6.24
N PRO A 138 -17.52 -9.87 -7.00
CA PRO A 138 -18.12 -11.19 -7.04
C PRO A 138 -17.21 -12.19 -7.76
N ALA A 139 -17.25 -13.44 -7.30
CA ALA A 139 -16.72 -14.57 -8.05
C ALA A 139 -17.66 -14.91 -9.22
N VAL A 140 -17.09 -15.30 -10.36
CA VAL A 140 -17.81 -15.64 -11.60
C VAL A 140 -18.06 -17.15 -11.70
N ASP A 141 -17.18 -17.96 -11.11
CA ASP A 141 -17.24 -19.42 -11.10
C ASP A 141 -17.45 -19.99 -9.69
N LYS A 142 -17.86 -21.27 -9.62
CA LYS A 142 -18.15 -21.98 -8.37
C LYS A 142 -16.94 -22.24 -7.46
N ASP A 143 -15.73 -22.29 -8.01
CA ASP A 143 -14.49 -22.61 -7.29
C ASP A 143 -13.75 -21.32 -6.87
N ARG A 144 -14.30 -20.15 -7.21
CA ARG A 144 -13.80 -18.80 -6.91
C ARG A 144 -12.40 -18.56 -7.50
N ILE A 145 -12.18 -18.97 -8.75
CA ILE A 145 -10.93 -18.75 -9.50
C ILE A 145 -10.94 -17.41 -10.25
N ILE A 146 -12.11 -17.01 -10.76
CA ILE A 146 -12.34 -15.83 -11.59
C ILE A 146 -13.23 -14.86 -10.82
N TYR A 147 -12.84 -13.59 -10.81
CA TYR A 147 -13.56 -12.48 -10.17
C TYR A 147 -13.86 -11.36 -11.16
N ARG A 148 -14.97 -10.65 -10.97
CA ARG A 148 -15.37 -9.50 -11.78
C ARG A 148 -15.28 -8.20 -10.97
N LEU A 149 -14.71 -7.15 -11.56
CA LEU A 149 -14.66 -5.79 -11.03
C LEU A 149 -15.29 -4.83 -12.03
N ASN A 150 -16.13 -3.90 -11.56
CA ASN A 150 -16.53 -2.73 -12.33
C ASN A 150 -15.67 -1.54 -11.87
N LEU A 151 -15.02 -0.84 -12.80
CA LEU A 151 -14.10 0.26 -12.50
C LEU A 151 -14.82 1.50 -11.93
N ASP A 152 -16.12 1.68 -12.24
CA ASP A 152 -16.96 2.71 -11.61
C ASP A 152 -17.02 2.53 -10.09
N ASP A 153 -16.98 1.29 -9.56
CA ASP A 153 -17.07 0.99 -8.13
C ASP A 153 -15.84 1.48 -7.34
N ILE A 154 -14.72 1.74 -8.03
CA ILE A 154 -13.47 2.28 -7.44
C ILE A 154 -13.07 3.67 -7.94
N ASN A 155 -13.89 4.30 -8.80
CA ASN A 155 -13.66 5.64 -9.34
C ASN A 155 -12.43 5.74 -10.27
N LEU A 156 -12.19 4.69 -11.06
CA LEU A 156 -11.24 4.69 -12.17
C LEU A 156 -12.00 4.66 -13.49
N SER A 157 -11.60 5.47 -14.48
CA SER A 157 -12.12 5.31 -15.84
C SER A 157 -11.43 4.13 -16.56
N PRO A 158 -12.07 3.52 -17.58
CA PRO A 158 -11.46 2.48 -18.39
C PRO A 158 -10.11 2.89 -18.99
N ALA A 159 -9.99 4.14 -19.45
CA ALA A 159 -8.75 4.64 -20.07
C ALA A 159 -7.60 4.83 -19.07
N GLU A 160 -7.90 5.24 -17.83
CA GLU A 160 -6.88 5.32 -16.77
C GLU A 160 -6.42 3.92 -16.35
N PHE A 161 -7.36 3.00 -16.09
CA PHE A 161 -7.02 1.65 -15.65
C PHE A 161 -6.24 0.90 -16.73
N ASP A 162 -6.74 0.86 -17.97
CA ASP A 162 -6.08 0.15 -19.07
C ASP A 162 -4.74 0.81 -19.44
N GLY A 163 -4.63 2.13 -19.30
CA GLY A 163 -3.36 2.85 -19.45
C GLY A 163 -2.31 2.37 -18.44
N ILE A 164 -2.67 2.33 -17.15
CA ILE A 164 -1.77 1.89 -16.08
C ILE A 164 -1.41 0.40 -16.22
N ILE A 165 -2.36 -0.47 -16.56
CA ILE A 165 -2.06 -1.90 -16.73
C ILE A 165 -1.21 -2.12 -17.99
N ALA A 166 -1.45 -1.43 -19.11
CA ALA A 166 -0.64 -1.53 -20.32
C ALA A 166 0.82 -1.05 -20.16
N ASP A 167 1.09 -0.15 -19.21
CA ASP A 167 2.46 0.30 -18.92
C ASP A 167 3.31 -0.83 -18.30
N PHE A 168 2.71 -1.72 -17.50
CA PHE A 168 3.43 -2.63 -16.59
C PHE A 168 3.06 -4.12 -16.63
N TYR A 169 1.97 -4.54 -17.27
CA TYR A 169 1.47 -5.92 -17.16
C TYR A 169 2.11 -6.88 -18.18
N PRO A 170 2.95 -7.84 -17.74
CA PRO A 170 3.75 -8.71 -18.62
C PRO A 170 2.96 -9.89 -19.19
N PHE A 171 1.77 -10.16 -18.67
CA PHE A 171 0.96 -11.32 -19.03
C PHE A 171 -0.15 -10.96 -20.04
N ALA A 172 -0.03 -9.79 -20.70
CA ALA A 172 -0.89 -9.35 -21.78
C ALA A 172 -0.68 -10.21 -23.05
N GLY A 173 -1.69 -10.23 -23.93
CA GLY A 173 -1.60 -10.96 -25.19
C GLY A 173 -2.93 -11.26 -25.87
N THR A 174 -2.86 -12.17 -26.85
CA THR A 174 -3.97 -12.62 -27.69
C THR A 174 -3.91 -14.14 -27.84
N GLN A 175 -5.05 -14.81 -27.78
CA GLN A 175 -5.13 -16.24 -28.06
C GLN A 175 -5.02 -16.46 -29.58
N GLU A 176 -4.29 -17.48 -30.03
CA GLU A 176 -4.11 -17.81 -31.44
C GLU A 176 -4.54 -19.24 -31.72
N ASP A 177 -5.22 -19.49 -32.85
CA ASP A 177 -5.55 -20.85 -33.23
C ASP A 177 -4.32 -21.61 -33.80
N ILE A 178 -4.07 -22.77 -33.20
CA ILE A 178 -3.05 -23.74 -33.62
C ILE A 178 -3.67 -25.07 -34.11
N GLY A 179 -4.97 -25.08 -34.43
CA GLY A 179 -5.70 -26.22 -34.98
C GLY A 179 -6.22 -27.21 -33.94
N THR A 180 -6.30 -26.83 -32.66
CA THR A 180 -6.89 -27.64 -31.59
C THR A 180 -8.29 -27.14 -31.22
N ALA A 181 -9.17 -28.02 -30.74
CA ALA A 181 -10.52 -27.60 -30.33
C ALA A 181 -10.50 -26.52 -29.22
N ASP A 182 -9.54 -26.62 -28.29
CA ASP A 182 -9.38 -25.66 -27.20
C ASP A 182 -8.79 -24.32 -27.70
N SER A 183 -7.86 -24.32 -28.66
CA SER A 183 -7.32 -23.09 -29.26
C SER A 183 -8.35 -22.34 -30.10
N ILE A 184 -9.14 -23.03 -30.92
CA ILE A 184 -10.25 -22.43 -31.68
C ILE A 184 -11.27 -21.78 -30.73
N ALA A 185 -11.59 -22.45 -29.62
CA ALA A 185 -12.50 -21.94 -28.61
C ALA A 185 -11.92 -20.74 -27.85
N ALA A 186 -10.63 -20.76 -27.53
CA ALA A 186 -9.94 -19.67 -26.84
C ALA A 186 -9.79 -18.41 -27.73
N GLU A 187 -9.38 -18.56 -28.99
CA GLU A 187 -9.29 -17.47 -29.98
C GLU A 187 -10.66 -16.81 -30.22
N THR A 188 -11.70 -17.63 -30.41
CA THR A 188 -13.08 -17.17 -30.55
C THR A 188 -13.55 -16.38 -29.32
N ALA A 189 -13.35 -16.92 -28.12
CA ALA A 189 -13.76 -16.25 -26.89
C ALA A 189 -12.95 -14.98 -26.60
N ASP A 190 -11.64 -14.96 -26.88
CA ASP A 190 -10.78 -13.78 -26.70
C ASP A 190 -11.20 -12.61 -27.60
N ARG A 191 -11.46 -12.88 -28.88
CA ARG A 191 -11.99 -11.89 -29.83
C ARG A 191 -13.35 -11.35 -29.39
N ASP A 192 -14.29 -12.24 -29.08
CA ASP A 192 -15.66 -11.85 -28.73
C ASP A 192 -15.69 -11.07 -27.40
N LEU A 193 -14.80 -11.41 -26.45
CA LEU A 193 -14.61 -10.65 -25.21
C LEU A 193 -13.98 -9.27 -25.44
N LYS A 194 -12.99 -9.16 -26.33
CA LYS A 194 -12.38 -7.87 -26.70
C LYS A 194 -13.41 -6.91 -27.32
N GLU A 195 -14.37 -7.42 -28.08
CA GLU A 195 -15.50 -6.63 -28.60
C GLU A 195 -16.51 -6.27 -27.48
N LEU A 196 -17.03 -7.26 -26.75
CA LEU A 196 -18.04 -7.05 -25.70
C LEU A 196 -17.58 -6.14 -24.55
N LEU A 197 -16.30 -6.16 -24.22
CA LEU A 197 -15.71 -5.42 -23.11
C LEU A 197 -14.91 -4.18 -23.57
N GLY A 198 -14.83 -3.94 -24.88
CA GLY A 198 -14.19 -2.76 -25.47
C GLY A 198 -12.72 -2.54 -25.09
N THR A 199 -11.99 -3.60 -24.75
CA THR A 199 -10.59 -3.54 -24.30
C THR A 199 -9.81 -4.82 -24.61
N ASN A 200 -8.51 -4.68 -24.87
CA ASN A 200 -7.59 -5.81 -24.93
C ASN A 200 -7.21 -6.34 -23.53
N ILE A 201 -7.43 -5.56 -22.47
CA ILE A 201 -6.96 -5.83 -21.11
C ILE A 201 -8.15 -6.21 -20.21
N TYR A 202 -8.98 -7.15 -20.69
CA TYR A 202 -10.16 -7.58 -19.94
C TYR A 202 -9.84 -8.59 -18.82
N LEU A 203 -8.68 -9.26 -18.86
CA LEU A 203 -8.28 -10.31 -17.92
C LEU A 203 -6.89 -10.06 -17.32
N ILE A 204 -6.84 -9.90 -16.00
CA ILE A 204 -5.63 -9.59 -15.22
C ILE A 204 -5.35 -10.74 -14.24
N ARG A 205 -4.07 -11.10 -14.05
CA ARG A 205 -3.65 -12.02 -12.99
C ARG A 205 -3.81 -11.37 -11.61
N MET A 206 -4.64 -11.98 -10.76
CA MET A 206 -4.92 -11.49 -9.42
C MET A 206 -3.67 -11.49 -8.54
N ASP A 207 -2.79 -12.49 -8.68
CA ASP A 207 -1.58 -12.63 -7.88
C ASP A 207 -0.50 -11.60 -8.23
N TRP A 208 -0.33 -11.27 -9.52
CA TRP A 208 0.48 -10.12 -9.95
C TRP A 208 -0.12 -8.81 -9.44
N PHE A 209 -1.41 -8.55 -9.67
CA PHE A 209 -2.05 -7.29 -9.29
C PHE A 209 -2.01 -7.04 -7.77
N ASN A 210 -2.20 -8.08 -6.96
CA ASN A 210 -2.06 -7.98 -5.50
C ASN A 210 -0.62 -7.69 -5.07
N ALA A 211 0.38 -8.17 -5.81
CA ALA A 211 1.79 -7.93 -5.51
C ALA A 211 2.29 -6.56 -6.02
N THR A 212 1.76 -6.04 -7.13
CA THR A 212 2.32 -4.84 -7.80
C THR A 212 1.49 -3.57 -7.61
N ALA A 213 0.17 -3.63 -7.52
CA ALA A 213 -0.68 -2.43 -7.58
C ALA A 213 -0.59 -1.53 -6.33
N THR A 214 -0.01 -2.04 -5.23
CA THR A 214 0.29 -1.26 -4.00
C THR A 214 1.77 -0.88 -3.87
N LEU A 215 2.58 -1.12 -4.91
CA LEU A 215 3.95 -0.64 -4.99
C LEU A 215 3.99 0.79 -5.54
N PRO A 216 4.94 1.63 -5.07
CA PRO A 216 4.87 3.09 -5.20
C PRO A 216 4.44 3.66 -6.55
N VAL A 217 5.03 3.24 -7.67
CA VAL A 217 4.72 3.81 -9.00
C VAL A 217 3.30 3.49 -9.46
N LEU A 218 2.84 2.24 -9.31
CA LEU A 218 1.45 1.86 -9.67
C LEU A 218 0.46 2.46 -8.66
N TYR A 219 0.79 2.41 -7.37
CA TYR A 219 0.01 2.96 -6.28
C TYR A 219 -0.23 4.48 -6.44
N ALA A 220 0.82 5.24 -6.77
CA ALA A 220 0.72 6.67 -7.07
C ALA A 220 -0.11 6.95 -8.34
N LYS A 221 0.04 6.14 -9.39
CA LYS A 221 -0.79 6.24 -10.61
C LYS A 221 -2.28 5.98 -10.31
N PHE A 222 -2.62 4.92 -9.57
CA PHE A 222 -4.01 4.55 -9.27
C PHE A 222 -4.71 5.55 -8.34
N LEU A 223 -4.04 5.99 -7.27
CA LEU A 223 -4.58 7.02 -6.37
C LEU A 223 -4.39 8.47 -6.89
N ARG A 224 -3.73 8.64 -8.03
CA ARG A 224 -3.41 9.94 -8.67
C ARG A 224 -2.60 10.89 -7.77
N LEU A 225 -1.72 10.33 -6.94
CA LEU A 225 -1.00 11.07 -5.89
C LEU A 225 -0.12 12.20 -6.49
N PRO A 226 -0.30 13.46 -6.06
CA PRO A 226 0.58 14.56 -6.48
C PRO A 226 2.03 14.33 -6.05
N GLY A 227 3.00 14.77 -6.88
CA GLY A 227 4.43 14.62 -6.60
C GLY A 227 4.97 15.49 -5.44
N ASN A 228 4.14 16.33 -4.81
CA ASN A 228 4.51 17.10 -3.64
C ASN A 228 3.38 17.26 -2.61
N LEU A 229 3.77 17.32 -1.34
CA LEU A 229 2.95 17.43 -0.14
C LEU A 229 2.00 18.64 -0.19
N SER A 230 2.45 19.78 -0.70
CA SER A 230 1.67 21.02 -0.68
C SER A 230 0.42 20.93 -1.55
N ASP A 231 0.50 20.23 -2.69
CA ASP A 231 -0.65 20.02 -3.57
C ASP A 231 -1.50 18.81 -3.13
N PHE A 232 -0.87 17.74 -2.62
CA PHE A 232 -1.58 16.63 -1.96
C PHE A 232 -2.39 17.08 -0.72
N GLU A 233 -1.89 18.04 0.06
CA GLU A 233 -2.63 18.65 1.17
C GLU A 233 -3.80 19.53 0.70
N ASP A 234 -3.71 20.16 -0.48
CA ASP A 234 -4.84 20.92 -1.06
C ASP A 234 -6.02 20.02 -1.41
N GLU A 235 -5.72 18.79 -1.86
CA GLU A 235 -6.69 17.73 -2.17
C GLU A 235 -7.26 17.06 -0.90
N VAL A 236 -6.41 16.69 0.07
CA VAL A 236 -6.82 15.86 1.23
C VAL A 236 -7.23 16.67 2.46
N LEU A 237 -6.56 17.78 2.77
CA LEU A 237 -6.96 18.69 3.85
C LEU A 237 -7.96 19.76 3.39
N GLY A 238 -8.05 19.99 2.09
CA GLY A 238 -8.86 21.05 1.47
C GLY A 238 -8.09 22.36 1.28
N SER A 239 -8.68 23.24 0.47
CA SER A 239 -7.94 24.32 -0.20
C SER A 239 -7.24 25.34 0.70
N ARG A 240 -6.11 25.87 0.21
CA ARG A 240 -5.27 26.89 0.86
C ARG A 240 -6.05 28.06 1.45
N VAL A 241 -5.62 28.47 2.64
CA VAL A 241 -6.30 29.46 3.50
C VAL A 241 -5.60 30.82 3.39
N SER A 242 -6.37 31.90 3.30
CA SER A 242 -5.83 33.28 3.31
C SER A 242 -5.17 33.60 4.65
N THR A 243 -3.96 34.17 4.65
CA THR A 243 -3.29 34.58 5.89
C THR A 243 -4.08 35.65 6.65
N ALA A 244 -4.88 36.45 5.95
CA ALA A 244 -5.78 37.44 6.54
C ALA A 244 -7.01 36.84 7.25
N SER A 245 -7.31 35.55 7.04
CA SER A 245 -8.40 34.83 7.73
C SER A 245 -7.96 34.06 8.99
N LEU A 246 -6.67 34.08 9.33
CA LEU A 246 -6.11 33.35 10.49
C LEU A 246 -6.34 34.10 11.81
N THR A 247 -7.58 34.52 12.09
CA THR A 247 -7.91 35.41 13.22
C THR A 247 -7.71 34.79 14.61
N ASN A 248 -7.60 33.47 14.68
CA ASN A 248 -7.33 32.73 15.92
C ASN A 248 -5.83 32.46 16.14
N ALA A 249 -4.98 32.78 15.16
CA ALA A 249 -3.54 32.62 15.25
C ALA A 249 -2.89 33.83 15.94
N ASP A 250 -1.65 33.65 16.43
CA ASP A 250 -0.86 34.74 16.99
C ASP A 250 -0.45 35.73 15.88
N PRO A 251 -0.78 37.04 15.98
CA PRO A 251 -0.33 38.04 15.01
C PRO A 251 1.20 38.16 14.86
N ALA A 252 1.98 37.73 15.87
CA ALA A 252 3.43 37.65 15.74
C ALA A 252 3.85 36.49 14.81
N ASP A 253 3.33 35.27 15.02
CA ASP A 253 3.60 34.12 14.16
C ASP A 253 3.07 34.35 12.74
N VAL A 254 1.86 34.90 12.56
CA VAL A 254 1.29 35.21 11.23
C VAL A 254 2.13 36.24 10.46
N LYS A 255 2.86 37.11 11.16
CA LYS A 255 3.84 38.04 10.57
C LYS A 255 5.21 37.40 10.33
N ALA A 256 5.54 36.32 11.05
CA ALA A 256 6.81 35.60 10.96
C ALA A 256 6.82 34.46 9.92
N ILE A 257 5.65 34.09 9.36
CA ILE A 257 5.51 33.02 8.34
C ILE A 257 6.59 33.15 7.26
N ASP A 258 7.34 32.07 7.01
CA ASP A 258 8.36 32.08 5.97
C ASP A 258 7.72 32.22 4.57
N LYS A 259 8.34 33.02 3.72
CA LYS A 259 7.82 33.33 2.37
C LYS A 259 7.70 32.09 1.47
N SER A 260 8.48 31.03 1.73
CA SER A 260 8.37 29.76 1.03
C SER A 260 7.05 29.02 1.29
N LEU A 261 6.41 29.24 2.44
CA LEU A 261 5.11 28.69 2.78
C LEU A 261 3.92 29.52 2.24
N ILE A 262 4.19 30.71 1.69
CA ILE A 262 3.16 31.63 1.19
C ILE A 262 3.01 31.49 -0.32
N LYS A 263 1.94 30.83 -0.77
CA LYS A 263 1.52 30.88 -2.18
C LYS A 263 0.65 32.13 -2.41
N ARG A 264 0.96 32.92 -3.46
CA ARG A 264 0.21 34.13 -3.82
C ARG A 264 -0.78 33.83 -4.94
N GLU A 265 -2.07 33.94 -4.63
CA GLU A 265 -3.15 33.78 -5.60
C GLU A 265 -3.77 35.15 -5.90
N GLY A 266 -3.42 35.70 -7.07
CA GLY A 266 -3.79 37.07 -7.45
C GLY A 266 -3.21 38.11 -6.49
N ASN A 267 -4.06 38.69 -5.63
CA ASN A 267 -3.67 39.64 -4.59
C ASN A 267 -3.85 39.11 -3.17
N VAL A 268 -4.14 37.81 -3.01
CA VAL A 268 -4.27 37.15 -1.70
C VAL A 268 -3.04 36.31 -1.42
N ASN A 269 -2.43 36.52 -0.26
CA ASN A 269 -1.42 35.61 0.28
C ASN A 269 -2.14 34.46 1.00
N LYS A 270 -1.81 33.22 0.64
CA LYS A 270 -2.36 32.02 1.25
C LYS A 270 -1.25 31.10 1.76
N VAL A 271 -1.62 30.21 2.68
CA VAL A 271 -0.80 29.10 3.17
C VAL A 271 -1.58 27.79 3.08
N ASP A 272 -0.87 26.67 3.03
CA ASP A 272 -1.48 25.33 3.01
C ASP A 272 -2.30 25.08 4.28
N LYS A 273 -3.32 24.22 4.17
CA LYS A 273 -4.31 24.03 5.25
C LYS A 273 -3.69 23.49 6.54
N ARG A 274 -2.64 22.65 6.48
CA ARG A 274 -1.84 22.27 7.65
C ARG A 274 -1.20 23.48 8.34
N ILE A 275 -0.54 24.36 7.58
CA ILE A 275 0.14 25.55 8.11
C ILE A 275 -0.87 26.47 8.81
N ALA A 276 -2.06 26.66 8.20
CA ALA A 276 -3.17 27.39 8.82
C ALA A 276 -3.67 26.75 10.12
N ASN A 277 -3.69 25.42 10.22
CA ASN A 277 -4.06 24.70 11.45
C ASN A 277 -2.97 24.84 12.54
N ILE A 278 -1.68 24.72 12.20
CA ILE A 278 -0.54 24.88 13.13
C ILE A 278 -0.54 26.29 13.77
N LEU A 279 -0.73 27.32 12.94
CA LEU A 279 -0.77 28.72 13.38
C LEU A 279 -1.94 29.00 14.35
N GLN A 280 -3.08 28.34 14.15
CA GLN A 280 -4.27 28.49 15.00
C GLN A 280 -4.30 27.53 16.21
N ASN A 281 -3.39 26.56 16.26
CA ASN A 281 -3.34 25.46 17.24
C ASN A 281 -4.45 24.42 17.09
N ASP A 282 -5.00 24.28 15.89
CA ASP A 282 -5.98 23.27 15.51
C ASP A 282 -5.30 21.93 15.15
N VAL A 283 -4.36 21.51 16.00
CA VAL A 283 -3.51 20.33 15.82
C VAL A 283 -3.39 19.53 17.12
N LEU A 284 -3.27 18.21 17.01
CA LEU A 284 -2.89 17.33 18.11
C LEU A 284 -1.55 16.67 17.79
N ARG A 285 -0.66 16.58 18.78
CA ARG A 285 0.67 15.98 18.62
C ARG A 285 1.04 15.01 19.73
N THR A 286 1.99 14.14 19.42
CA THR A 286 2.85 13.40 20.35
C THR A 286 4.27 13.41 19.79
N GLY A 287 5.30 13.33 20.63
CA GLY A 287 6.67 13.14 20.17
C GLY A 287 7.46 12.19 21.07
N PHE A 288 8.43 11.50 20.49
CA PHE A 288 9.21 10.45 21.17
C PHE A 288 10.60 10.31 20.54
N ASP A 289 11.57 9.87 21.34
CA ASP A 289 12.99 9.91 21.00
C ASP A 289 13.51 8.66 20.25
N ASN A 290 12.70 7.59 20.15
CA ASN A 290 13.03 6.34 19.42
C ASN A 290 11.76 5.67 18.85
N SER A 291 11.89 4.93 17.74
CA SER A 291 10.80 4.18 17.08
C SER A 291 11.20 2.74 16.77
N ASN A 292 10.22 1.85 16.61
CA ASN A 292 10.43 0.47 16.16
C ASN A 292 10.94 0.38 14.70
N VAL A 293 10.77 1.45 13.91
CA VAL A 293 11.21 1.52 12.51
C VAL A 293 12.16 2.69 12.20
N SER A 294 12.33 3.66 13.11
CA SER A 294 13.22 4.82 12.94
C SER A 294 14.22 4.93 14.10
N PHE A 295 15.49 5.21 13.77
CA PHE A 295 16.62 5.24 14.71
C PHE A 295 16.80 6.60 15.44
N SER A 296 15.75 7.42 15.45
CA SER A 296 15.79 8.82 15.88
C SER A 296 14.48 9.26 16.55
N ASN A 297 14.52 10.49 17.07
CA ASN A 297 13.36 11.33 17.36
C ASN A 297 12.32 11.31 16.22
N ARG A 298 11.03 11.39 16.59
CA ARG A 298 9.91 11.63 15.67
C ARG A 298 8.81 12.40 16.39
N ILE A 299 8.13 13.29 15.67
CA ILE A 299 6.85 13.89 16.07
C ILE A 299 5.75 13.30 15.19
N ILE A 300 4.56 13.05 15.73
CA ILE A 300 3.35 12.75 14.97
C ILE A 300 2.37 13.90 15.19
N GLU A 301 1.80 14.42 14.11
CA GLU A 301 0.78 15.47 14.10
C GLU A 301 -0.51 14.99 13.42
N ARG A 302 -1.66 15.36 13.99
CA ARG A 302 -2.99 15.10 13.41
C ARG A 302 -3.66 16.38 12.96
N HIS A 303 -4.26 16.34 11.78
CA HIS A 303 -5.29 17.27 11.32
C HIS A 303 -6.65 16.58 11.18
N ALA A 304 -7.72 17.34 11.40
CA ALA A 304 -9.07 16.91 11.08
C ALA A 304 -9.37 17.20 9.60
N ILE A 305 -10.00 16.23 8.93
CA ILE A 305 -10.61 16.37 7.61
C ILE A 305 -12.10 16.05 7.72
N ALA A 306 -12.88 16.32 6.66
CA ALA A 306 -14.33 16.17 6.69
C ALA A 306 -14.77 14.74 7.09
N GLU A 307 -14.11 13.71 6.55
CA GLU A 307 -14.38 12.30 6.87
C GLU A 307 -13.12 11.57 7.35
N GLY A 308 -12.94 11.51 8.67
CA GLY A 308 -11.86 10.76 9.32
C GLY A 308 -10.68 11.62 9.76
N SER A 309 -9.50 11.33 9.19
CA SER A 309 -8.22 11.83 9.71
C SER A 309 -7.13 12.01 8.66
N TYR A 310 -6.24 12.97 8.91
CA TYR A 310 -4.92 13.06 8.30
C TYR A 310 -3.87 13.08 9.42
N TRP A 311 -2.87 12.22 9.33
CA TRP A 311 -1.76 12.11 10.27
C TRP A 311 -0.44 12.25 9.50
N ILE A 312 0.47 13.11 9.96
CA ILE A 312 1.80 13.29 9.37
C ILE A 312 2.86 13.08 10.45
N THR A 313 3.95 12.39 10.13
CA THR A 313 5.15 12.35 10.96
C THR A 313 6.17 13.38 10.49
N TYR A 314 6.93 13.88 11.45
CA TYR A 314 8.14 14.66 11.21
C TYR A 314 9.32 13.85 11.72
N ASP A 315 10.21 13.50 10.81
CA ASP A 315 11.32 12.58 11.04
C ASP A 315 12.65 13.32 11.05
N PHE A 316 13.60 12.85 11.84
CA PHE A 316 14.86 13.56 12.10
C PHE A 316 16.08 12.65 11.89
N PHE A 317 17.15 13.16 11.29
CA PHE A 317 18.47 12.54 11.40
C PHE A 317 19.03 12.72 12.82
N ASN A 318 19.81 11.74 13.29
CA ASN A 318 20.59 11.83 14.53
C ASN A 318 21.84 12.72 14.31
N LEU A 319 21.60 14.02 14.15
CA LEU A 319 22.57 15.04 13.74
C LEU A 319 23.60 15.35 14.85
N LYS A 320 24.87 15.46 14.47
CA LYS A 320 25.99 15.73 15.38
C LYS A 320 26.75 17.00 14.98
N ALA A 321 27.34 17.65 15.97
CA ALA A 321 28.12 18.86 15.73
C ALA A 321 29.34 18.53 14.86
N GLY A 322 29.48 19.24 13.73
CA GLY A 322 30.51 18.95 12.72
C GLY A 322 30.04 18.07 11.56
N ASP A 323 28.83 17.51 11.58
CA ASP A 323 28.26 16.80 10.41
C ASP A 323 28.06 17.76 9.23
N LYS A 324 28.19 17.25 8.00
CA LYS A 324 27.90 18.03 6.78
C LYS A 324 26.39 18.12 6.55
N ILE A 325 25.87 19.33 6.52
CA ILE A 325 24.47 19.62 6.15
C ILE A 325 24.40 20.73 5.10
N LYS A 326 23.26 20.86 4.41
CA LYS A 326 23.01 21.97 3.49
C LYS A 326 22.28 23.10 4.22
N ASP A 327 22.63 24.35 3.92
CA ASP A 327 21.88 25.52 4.35
C ASP A 327 20.62 25.76 3.49
N ALA A 328 19.84 26.78 3.81
CA ALA A 328 18.62 27.14 3.08
C ALA A 328 18.86 27.54 1.59
N ASN A 329 20.13 27.79 1.21
CA ASN A 329 20.53 28.06 -0.17
C ASN A 329 21.09 26.80 -0.87
N GLY A 330 21.03 25.64 -0.21
CA GLY A 330 21.59 24.37 -0.69
C GLY A 330 23.10 24.21 -0.53
N LYS A 331 23.79 25.17 0.11
CA LYS A 331 25.25 25.18 0.26
C LYS A 331 25.69 24.31 1.44
N GLU A 332 26.76 23.53 1.26
CA GLU A 332 27.35 22.77 2.38
C GLU A 332 27.85 23.69 3.50
N LYS A 333 27.52 23.33 4.75
CA LYS A 333 28.11 23.84 5.99
C LYS A 333 28.31 22.68 6.99
N LEU A 334 29.02 22.97 8.07
CA LEU A 334 29.07 22.07 9.22
C LEU A 334 27.91 22.40 10.19
N ALA A 335 27.28 21.37 10.74
CA ALA A 335 26.22 21.51 11.73
C ALA A 335 26.75 22.11 13.04
N ASN A 336 26.07 23.12 13.56
CA ASN A 336 26.37 23.78 14.84
C ASN A 336 25.23 23.58 15.86
N GLN A 337 25.40 24.06 17.09
CA GLN A 337 24.41 23.83 18.16
C GLN A 337 22.99 24.26 17.80
N ALA A 338 22.80 25.38 17.09
CA ALA A 338 21.47 25.83 16.67
C ALA A 338 20.86 24.97 15.56
N ASP A 339 21.66 24.16 14.85
CA ASP A 339 21.14 23.12 13.96
C ASP A 339 20.72 21.90 14.78
N LEU A 340 21.53 21.47 15.75
CA LEU A 340 21.23 20.34 16.64
C LEU A 340 19.96 20.60 17.47
N ASP A 341 19.79 21.80 18.02
CA ASP A 341 18.61 22.20 18.80
C ASP A 341 17.33 22.12 17.96
N LYS A 342 17.41 22.36 16.64
CA LYS A 342 16.27 22.21 15.70
C LYS A 342 15.92 20.77 15.36
N HIS A 343 16.84 19.82 15.53
CA HIS A 343 16.56 18.37 15.36
C HIS A 343 16.24 17.70 16.72
N ASN A 344 16.24 18.48 17.81
CA ASN A 344 15.88 18.02 19.14
C ASN A 344 14.44 18.44 19.48
N ILE A 345 13.54 17.46 19.46
CA ILE A 345 12.11 17.64 19.73
C ILE A 345 11.82 18.18 21.15
N ASN A 346 12.75 17.98 22.10
CA ASN A 346 12.69 18.50 23.47
C ASN A 346 13.31 19.90 23.65
N LYS A 347 13.76 20.53 22.56
CA LYS A 347 14.13 21.96 22.49
C LYS A 347 13.18 22.73 21.56
N SER A 348 12.80 22.16 20.42
CA SER A 348 11.97 22.81 19.40
C SER A 348 10.63 22.09 19.13
N PRO A 349 9.63 22.16 20.04
CA PRO A 349 8.40 21.37 19.92
C PRO A 349 7.26 22.05 19.10
N LEU A 350 7.35 23.35 18.75
CA LEU A 350 6.16 24.12 18.33
C LEU A 350 5.76 23.96 16.87
N GLY A 351 6.64 23.57 15.96
CA GLY A 351 6.28 23.28 14.56
C GLY A 351 7.48 23.32 13.62
N PRO A 352 7.30 22.98 12.33
CA PRO A 352 8.37 23.08 11.35
C PRO A 352 8.79 24.54 11.12
N ILE A 353 10.00 24.75 10.57
CA ILE A 353 10.52 26.08 10.20
C ILE A 353 9.50 26.89 9.40
N GLY A 354 9.36 28.17 9.76
CA GLY A 354 8.47 29.13 9.10
C GLY A 354 7.03 29.14 9.62
N THR A 355 6.72 28.45 10.71
CA THR A 355 5.36 28.36 11.29
C THR A 355 5.18 29.03 12.65
N ASN A 356 6.26 29.44 13.33
CA ASN A 356 6.22 30.05 14.67
C ASN A 356 7.35 31.07 14.86
N SER A 357 7.51 31.59 16.09
CA SER A 357 8.75 32.25 16.49
C SER A 357 9.95 31.28 16.40
N ALA A 358 11.01 31.72 15.71
CA ALA A 358 12.13 30.90 15.24
C ALA A 358 13.01 30.21 16.31
N LYS A 359 12.69 30.38 17.60
CA LYS A 359 13.39 29.72 18.72
C LYS A 359 12.92 28.26 18.93
N LEU A 360 11.65 27.97 18.68
CA LEU A 360 11.01 26.69 19.03
C LEU A 360 10.55 25.89 17.80
N GLU A 361 11.08 26.25 16.62
CA GLU A 361 10.82 25.57 15.36
C GLU A 361 11.79 24.42 15.11
N PHE A 362 11.27 23.27 14.71
CA PHE A 362 12.06 22.10 14.36
C PHE A 362 12.39 22.06 12.86
N GLN A 363 13.52 21.44 12.54
CA GLN A 363 13.90 21.07 11.18
C GLN A 363 13.81 19.56 11.04
N HIS A 364 12.92 19.09 10.17
CA HIS A 364 12.74 17.67 9.88
C HIS A 364 13.36 17.32 8.53
N ASP A 365 13.72 16.05 8.37
CA ASP A 365 14.46 15.51 7.22
C ASP A 365 13.58 14.66 6.28
N GLY A 366 12.40 14.29 6.77
CA GLY A 366 11.37 13.56 6.02
C GLY A 366 10.08 13.40 6.83
N GLY A 367 9.23 12.48 6.41
CA GLY A 367 7.98 12.15 7.10
C GLY A 367 7.15 11.07 6.41
N GLU A 368 6.23 10.48 7.17
CA GLU A 368 5.21 9.53 6.70
C GLU A 368 3.81 10.15 6.90
N VAL A 369 2.93 10.09 5.91
CA VAL A 369 1.53 10.50 6.05
C VAL A 369 0.61 9.27 5.97
N ILE A 370 -0.35 9.21 6.89
CA ILE A 370 -1.45 8.23 6.87
C ILE A 370 -2.78 9.01 6.88
N TYR A 371 -3.59 8.82 5.85
CA TYR A 371 -4.85 9.54 5.68
C TYR A 371 -6.04 8.60 5.48
N SER A 372 -7.22 9.07 5.85
CA SER A 372 -8.49 8.37 5.66
C SER A 372 -8.94 8.44 4.21
N LEU A 373 -9.14 7.28 3.58
CA LEU A 373 -9.93 7.17 2.35
C LEU A 373 -11.44 7.23 2.70
N PRO A 374 -12.33 7.60 1.75
CA PRO A 374 -13.76 7.76 2.04
C PRO A 374 -14.45 6.46 2.48
N ASN A 375 -14.02 5.31 1.95
CA ASN A 375 -14.55 3.98 2.30
C ASN A 375 -14.10 3.43 3.67
N GLY A 376 -13.34 4.19 4.46
CA GLY A 376 -12.83 3.73 5.77
C GLY A 376 -11.43 3.12 5.74
N MET A 377 -10.88 2.81 4.56
CA MET A 377 -9.50 2.37 4.42
C MET A 377 -8.50 3.51 4.72
N PHE A 378 -7.24 3.16 4.94
CA PHE A 378 -6.14 4.13 4.99
C PHE A 378 -5.39 4.17 3.66
N GLY A 379 -5.03 5.38 3.26
CA GLY A 379 -4.01 5.69 2.26
C GLY A 379 -2.73 6.21 2.95
N TYR A 380 -1.64 6.15 2.20
CA TYR A 380 -0.26 6.37 2.63
C TYR A 380 0.48 7.25 1.63
N TYR A 381 1.44 8.05 2.12
CA TYR A 381 2.27 8.96 1.31
C TYR A 381 3.59 9.21 2.06
N LEU A 382 4.76 9.11 1.41
CA LEU A 382 6.08 9.33 2.02
C LEU A 382 6.72 10.62 1.49
N ILE A 383 7.48 11.34 2.32
CA ILE A 383 8.11 12.62 1.94
C ILE A 383 9.55 12.81 2.37
N ASP A 384 10.29 13.61 1.59
CA ASP A 384 11.55 14.25 2.00
C ASP A 384 11.31 15.54 2.82
N ALA A 385 12.39 16.15 3.31
CA ALA A 385 12.40 17.43 4.03
C ALA A 385 11.69 18.61 3.32
N LYS A 386 11.44 18.52 2.01
CA LYS A 386 10.77 19.56 1.20
C LYS A 386 9.31 19.21 0.90
N GLY A 387 8.85 18.02 1.29
CA GLY A 387 7.55 17.50 0.91
C GLY A 387 7.54 16.85 -0.48
N THR A 388 8.68 16.52 -1.09
CA THR A 388 8.74 15.75 -2.34
C THR A 388 8.29 14.32 -2.08
N LEU A 389 7.43 13.75 -2.93
CA LEU A 389 7.01 12.35 -2.82
C LEU A 389 8.20 11.39 -2.90
N LEU A 390 8.27 10.42 -2.00
CA LEU A 390 9.23 9.32 -2.01
C LEU A 390 8.55 7.98 -2.32
N ASP A 391 9.23 7.15 -3.10
CA ASP A 391 8.84 5.74 -3.27
C ASP A 391 9.22 4.90 -2.05
N LYS A 392 10.38 5.20 -1.45
CA LYS A 392 10.90 4.48 -0.29
C LYS A 392 11.59 5.41 0.70
N GLY A 393 11.42 5.12 1.99
CA GLY A 393 12.12 5.80 3.06
C GLY A 393 13.62 5.43 3.06
N PRO A 394 14.53 6.42 3.22
CA PRO A 394 15.97 6.16 3.17
C PRO A 394 16.44 5.22 4.29
N LEU A 395 17.26 4.23 3.92
CA LEU A 395 17.74 3.14 4.78
C LEU A 395 18.61 3.55 5.99
N ASN A 396 18.98 4.82 6.12
CA ASN A 396 19.65 5.40 7.28
C ASN A 396 18.71 6.20 8.22
N VAL A 397 17.42 6.33 7.86
CA VAL A 397 16.35 6.88 8.72
C VAL A 397 15.42 5.76 9.15
N VAL A 398 14.82 5.03 8.19
CA VAL A 398 13.78 4.03 8.45
C VAL A 398 14.07 2.66 7.86
N ARG A 399 13.67 1.60 8.57
CA ARG A 399 13.70 0.21 8.09
C ARG A 399 12.54 -0.64 8.60
N GLN A 400 12.04 -1.53 7.76
CA GLN A 400 11.16 -2.63 8.13
C GLN A 400 12.01 -3.90 8.33
N ASN A 401 12.40 -4.22 9.57
CA ASN A 401 13.27 -5.38 9.85
C ASN A 401 12.66 -6.73 9.41
N SER A 402 11.33 -6.81 9.28
CA SER A 402 10.58 -7.95 8.74
C SER A 402 10.06 -7.72 7.32
N GLY A 403 10.59 -6.74 6.59
CA GLY A 403 10.15 -6.39 5.24
C GLY A 403 10.45 -7.49 4.21
N PRO A 404 10.09 -7.29 2.93
CA PRO A 404 10.55 -8.13 1.85
C PRO A 404 12.03 -7.84 1.55
N ALA A 405 12.82 -8.88 1.26
CA ALA A 405 14.26 -8.77 1.02
C ALA A 405 14.56 -8.08 -0.33
N GLU A 406 13.61 -8.19 -1.26
CA GLU A 406 13.49 -7.44 -2.51
C GLU A 406 13.58 -5.92 -2.27
N PHE A 407 13.12 -5.45 -1.10
CA PHE A 407 13.20 -4.05 -0.67
C PHE A 407 14.38 -3.76 0.28
N SER A 408 15.35 -4.65 0.47
CA SER A 408 16.52 -4.43 1.36
C SER A 408 16.14 -3.95 2.78
N ASN A 409 14.94 -4.32 3.25
CA ASN A 409 14.29 -3.83 4.47
C ASN A 409 14.00 -2.31 4.52
N ALA A 410 13.87 -1.62 3.38
CA ALA A 410 13.34 -0.25 3.29
C ALA A 410 11.83 -0.22 3.53
N ILE A 411 11.31 0.92 3.99
CA ILE A 411 9.86 1.20 4.03
C ILE A 411 9.46 1.68 2.63
N THR A 412 8.65 0.92 1.89
CA THR A 412 8.04 1.39 0.64
C THR A 412 6.67 2.01 0.84
N ASN A 413 6.38 3.08 0.10
CA ASN A 413 5.06 3.69 0.08
C ASN A 413 4.01 2.69 -0.43
N GLY A 414 2.81 2.71 0.15
CA GLY A 414 1.81 1.66 -0.05
C GLY A 414 2.16 0.39 0.72
N LEU A 415 2.84 -0.58 0.09
CA LEU A 415 3.03 -1.95 0.61
C LEU A 415 3.57 -2.04 2.05
N SER A 416 4.77 -1.49 2.35
CA SER A 416 5.31 -1.58 3.71
C SER A 416 4.42 -0.88 4.73
N CYS A 417 3.80 0.24 4.34
CA CYS A 417 2.87 0.97 5.21
C CYS A 417 1.61 0.14 5.51
N MET A 418 1.01 -0.53 4.51
CA MET A 418 -0.14 -1.43 4.69
C MET A 418 0.19 -2.65 5.54
N SER A 419 1.41 -3.17 5.43
CA SER A 419 1.95 -4.27 6.24
C SER A 419 2.11 -3.84 7.71
N CYS A 420 2.81 -2.72 7.97
CA CYS A 420 3.01 -2.16 9.32
C CYS A 420 1.71 -1.68 10.00
N HIS A 421 0.75 -1.17 9.23
CA HIS A 421 -0.51 -0.61 9.73
C HIS A 421 -1.72 -1.53 9.52
N ASN A 422 -1.54 -2.84 9.40
CA ASN A 422 -2.66 -3.79 9.25
C ASN A 422 -3.64 -3.77 10.44
N THR A 423 -3.18 -3.39 11.63
CA THR A 423 -4.00 -3.16 12.85
C THR A 423 -4.42 -1.69 13.04
N GLY A 424 -4.03 -0.80 12.13
CA GLY A 424 -4.24 0.64 12.18
C GLY A 424 -3.00 1.44 12.61
N LEU A 425 -3.23 2.68 13.05
CA LEU A 425 -2.21 3.61 13.52
C LEU A 425 -1.52 3.07 14.78
N LEU A 426 -0.19 3.18 14.81
CA LEU A 426 0.64 2.69 15.91
C LEU A 426 0.75 3.76 17.01
N LYS A 427 0.46 3.37 18.25
CA LYS A 427 0.59 4.25 19.41
C LYS A 427 2.04 4.34 19.87
N GLN A 428 2.42 5.51 20.34
CA GLN A 428 3.65 5.74 21.09
C GLN A 428 3.36 6.64 22.30
N ALA A 429 4.20 6.54 23.33
CA ALA A 429 4.11 7.40 24.51
C ALA A 429 4.75 8.77 24.22
N ASP A 430 4.13 9.86 24.68
CA ASP A 430 4.73 11.20 24.57
C ASP A 430 5.89 11.35 25.55
N SER A 431 7.06 11.75 25.05
CA SER A 431 8.18 12.21 25.89
C SER A 431 8.25 13.74 26.00
N ILE A 432 7.72 14.48 25.02
CA ILE A 432 7.82 15.94 24.86
C ILE A 432 7.50 16.70 26.15
N VAL A 433 6.31 16.49 26.72
CA VAL A 433 5.88 17.23 27.94
C VAL A 433 6.78 16.88 29.13
N SER A 434 7.34 15.67 29.18
CA SER A 434 8.27 15.25 30.23
C SER A 434 9.70 15.80 30.03
N GLY A 435 10.22 15.81 28.80
CA GLY A 435 11.56 16.31 28.47
C GLY A 435 11.65 17.83 28.61
N LEU A 436 10.62 18.56 28.19
CA LEU A 436 10.57 20.03 28.31
C LEU A 436 10.56 20.51 29.77
N ASN A 437 10.17 19.70 30.75
CA ASN A 437 10.32 20.06 32.17
C ASN A 437 11.78 20.24 32.59
N GLN A 438 12.74 19.64 31.89
CA GLN A 438 14.18 19.82 32.11
C GLN A 438 14.67 21.20 31.60
N ASN A 439 14.01 21.75 30.58
CA ASN A 439 14.32 23.04 29.94
C ASN A 439 13.34 24.17 30.33
N ARG A 440 12.47 23.95 31.33
CA ARG A 440 11.28 24.78 31.56
C ARG A 440 11.55 26.26 31.86
N THR A 441 12.74 26.60 32.33
CA THR A 441 13.18 28.00 32.55
C THR A 441 13.54 28.75 31.27
N GLU A 442 13.64 28.07 30.12
CA GLU A 442 13.92 28.67 28.82
C GLU A 442 12.66 29.01 28.01
N LEU A 443 11.48 28.55 28.45
CA LEU A 443 10.19 28.76 27.79
C LEU A 443 9.43 29.90 28.47
N ASP A 444 8.69 30.70 27.70
CA ASP A 444 7.74 31.64 28.29
C ASP A 444 6.39 30.97 28.63
N ALA A 445 5.52 31.69 29.35
CA ALA A 445 4.24 31.14 29.81
C ALA A 445 3.22 30.89 28.68
N LYS A 446 3.36 31.57 27.53
CA LYS A 446 2.51 31.45 26.35
C LYS A 446 2.94 30.23 25.53
N ASP A 447 4.24 30.05 25.29
CA ASP A 447 4.80 28.86 24.65
C ASP A 447 4.48 27.60 25.46
N LEU A 448 4.67 27.64 26.79
CA LEU A 448 4.32 26.53 27.66
C LEU A 448 2.80 26.22 27.63
N ALA A 449 1.93 27.24 27.60
CA ALA A 449 0.49 27.03 27.47
C ALA A 449 0.08 26.46 26.09
N ARG A 450 0.82 26.83 25.03
CA ARG A 450 0.65 26.31 23.67
C ARG A 450 1.06 24.84 23.56
N ILE A 451 2.23 24.50 24.09
CA ILE A 451 2.74 23.12 24.15
C ILE A 451 1.73 22.21 24.88
N ASN A 452 1.28 22.59 26.07
CA ASN A 452 0.32 21.80 26.85
C ASN A 452 -1.08 21.68 26.20
N ARG A 453 -1.40 22.50 25.18
CA ARG A 453 -2.63 22.36 24.38
C ARG A 453 -2.46 21.32 23.28
N ILE A 454 -1.37 21.38 22.51
CA ILE A 454 -1.19 20.55 21.32
C ILE A 454 -0.66 19.15 21.68
N TYR A 455 0.15 19.01 22.73
CA TYR A 455 0.65 17.73 23.25
C TYR A 455 -0.26 17.12 24.33
N ASP A 456 -1.57 17.05 24.07
CA ASP A 456 -2.52 16.32 24.95
C ASP A 456 -2.53 14.82 24.60
N ALA A 457 -1.65 14.06 25.25
CA ALA A 457 -1.54 12.61 25.08
C ALA A 457 -2.85 11.84 25.37
N LYS A 458 -3.77 12.37 26.19
CA LYS A 458 -5.06 11.72 26.49
C LYS A 458 -6.03 11.89 25.32
N THR A 459 -6.19 13.12 24.83
CA THR A 459 -7.06 13.40 23.68
C THR A 459 -6.48 12.78 22.41
N PHE A 460 -5.16 12.86 22.19
CA PHE A 460 -4.45 12.21 21.09
C PHE A 460 -4.75 10.70 21.02
N ASN A 461 -4.56 9.97 22.12
CA ASN A 461 -4.85 8.54 22.18
C ASN A 461 -6.35 8.22 21.98
N SER A 462 -7.24 9.05 22.54
CA SER A 462 -8.69 8.87 22.36
C SER A 462 -9.14 9.06 20.91
N ILE A 463 -8.53 10.00 20.18
CA ILE A 463 -8.80 10.26 18.76
C ILE A 463 -8.18 9.16 17.88
N MET A 464 -6.93 8.76 18.15
CA MET A 464 -6.28 7.64 17.44
C MET A 464 -7.07 6.33 17.57
N ASN A 465 -7.65 6.06 18.74
CA ASN A 465 -8.57 4.92 18.92
C ASN A 465 -9.77 5.00 17.97
N LYS A 466 -10.42 6.17 17.84
CA LYS A 466 -11.59 6.38 16.98
C LYS A 466 -11.24 6.16 15.50
N ASP A 467 -10.12 6.73 15.05
CA ASP A 467 -9.68 6.61 13.67
C ASP A 467 -9.28 5.16 13.33
N ASN A 468 -8.64 4.44 14.26
CA ASN A 468 -8.39 2.99 14.14
C ASN A 468 -9.67 2.16 14.13
N THR A 469 -10.72 2.54 14.88
CA THR A 469 -12.01 1.83 14.86
C THR A 469 -12.62 1.86 13.45
N ARG A 470 -12.64 3.02 12.78
CA ARG A 470 -13.13 3.16 11.39
C ARG A 470 -12.39 2.23 10.42
N TYR A 471 -11.06 2.18 10.52
CA TYR A 471 -10.23 1.29 9.68
C TYR A 471 -10.50 -0.20 9.93
N VAL A 472 -10.56 -0.61 11.20
CA VAL A 472 -10.84 -1.99 11.60
C VAL A 472 -12.27 -2.42 11.22
N GLU A 473 -13.24 -1.50 11.21
CA GLU A 473 -14.60 -1.76 10.73
C GLU A 473 -14.65 -1.96 9.20
N ALA A 474 -13.85 -1.21 8.43
CA ALA A 474 -13.70 -1.43 6.99
C ALA A 474 -13.08 -2.81 6.70
N LEU A 475 -11.99 -3.18 7.38
CA LEU A 475 -11.37 -4.51 7.24
C LEU A 475 -12.34 -5.65 7.60
N LYS A 476 -13.07 -5.54 8.72
CA LYS A 476 -14.11 -6.51 9.11
C LYS A 476 -15.20 -6.63 8.06
N THR A 477 -15.63 -5.52 7.46
CA THR A 477 -16.65 -5.50 6.40
C THR A 477 -16.20 -6.28 5.17
N LEU A 478 -14.91 -6.21 4.80
CA LEU A 478 -14.28 -6.99 3.72
C LEU A 478 -14.04 -8.47 4.09
N GLY A 479 -14.22 -8.85 5.36
CA GLY A 479 -13.90 -10.19 5.89
C GLY A 479 -12.42 -10.40 6.16
N ILE A 480 -11.66 -9.32 6.43
CA ILE A 480 -10.23 -9.36 6.75
C ILE A 480 -10.06 -9.29 8.27
N ASP A 481 -9.32 -10.24 8.84
CA ASP A 481 -8.94 -10.26 10.25
C ASP A 481 -7.59 -9.51 10.45
N PRO A 482 -7.59 -8.30 11.05
CA PRO A 482 -6.36 -7.53 11.27
C PRO A 482 -5.39 -8.18 12.28
N THR A 483 -5.80 -9.25 12.99
CA THR A 483 -4.91 -10.00 13.88
C THR A 483 -4.05 -11.05 13.15
N LYS A 484 -4.26 -11.22 11.83
CA LYS A 484 -3.41 -12.03 10.97
C LYS A 484 -2.32 -11.16 10.31
N PRO A 485 -1.27 -11.76 9.73
CA PRO A 485 -0.36 -11.02 8.86
C PRO A 485 -1.15 -10.34 7.73
N ASP A 486 -0.65 -9.23 7.22
CA ASP A 486 -1.32 -8.48 6.16
C ASP A 486 -1.49 -9.33 4.89
N PRO A 487 -2.68 -9.37 4.26
CA PRO A 487 -2.87 -10.22 3.08
C PRO A 487 -2.13 -9.71 1.83
N ILE A 488 -1.81 -8.41 1.73
CA ILE A 488 -1.10 -7.83 0.58
C ILE A 488 0.40 -8.14 0.68
N ASP A 489 1.01 -7.98 1.86
CA ASP A 489 2.36 -8.44 2.20
C ASP A 489 2.52 -9.95 1.93
N GLN A 490 1.57 -10.77 2.39
CA GLN A 490 1.58 -12.21 2.10
C GLN A 490 1.41 -12.49 0.61
N ALA A 491 0.57 -11.74 -0.12
CA ALA A 491 0.42 -11.90 -1.57
C ALA A 491 1.70 -11.53 -2.33
N PHE A 492 2.37 -10.42 -1.97
CA PHE A 492 3.68 -10.02 -2.50
C PHE A 492 4.71 -11.15 -2.32
N ARG A 493 4.83 -11.69 -1.10
CA ARG A 493 5.78 -12.80 -0.81
C ARG A 493 5.38 -14.10 -1.54
N THR A 494 4.09 -14.36 -1.70
CA THR A 494 3.55 -15.52 -2.44
C THR A 494 3.85 -15.44 -3.94
N TYR A 495 3.94 -14.21 -4.49
CA TYR A 495 4.31 -13.96 -5.88
C TYR A 495 5.84 -14.00 -6.09
N ASN A 496 6.62 -13.34 -5.23
CA ASN A 496 8.07 -13.13 -5.40
C ASN A 496 8.99 -14.25 -4.91
N ARG A 497 8.47 -15.24 -4.17
CA ARG A 497 9.17 -16.48 -3.84
C ARG A 497 9.80 -17.16 -5.06
N ALA A 498 10.75 -18.06 -4.81
CA ALA A 498 11.28 -18.94 -5.84
C ALA A 498 10.19 -19.86 -6.46
N LEU A 499 10.32 -20.11 -7.76
CA LEU A 499 9.39 -20.85 -8.59
C LEU A 499 9.89 -22.28 -8.81
N THR A 500 9.09 -23.26 -8.45
CA THR A 500 9.34 -24.70 -8.68
C THR A 500 8.97 -25.10 -10.12
N LYS A 501 9.29 -26.34 -10.52
CA LYS A 501 8.80 -26.94 -11.78
C LYS A 501 7.30 -26.71 -12.01
N LYS A 502 6.47 -26.99 -11.00
CA LYS A 502 4.99 -26.82 -11.10
C LYS A 502 4.56 -25.37 -11.25
N ASP A 503 5.33 -24.43 -10.70
CA ASP A 503 5.05 -23.01 -10.90
C ASP A 503 5.35 -22.61 -12.34
N VAL A 504 6.55 -22.89 -12.85
CA VAL A 504 6.94 -22.53 -14.22
C VAL A 504 6.03 -23.18 -15.27
N MET A 505 5.64 -24.45 -15.07
CA MET A 505 4.67 -25.11 -15.95
C MET A 505 3.30 -24.41 -15.96
N ALA A 506 2.82 -23.90 -14.83
CA ALA A 506 1.53 -23.20 -14.76
C ALA A 506 1.61 -21.72 -15.19
N GLU A 507 2.79 -21.08 -15.07
CA GLU A 507 3.05 -19.72 -15.54
C GLU A 507 3.18 -19.66 -17.07
N LEU A 508 3.75 -20.70 -17.68
CA LEU A 508 3.93 -20.83 -19.14
C LEU A 508 2.87 -21.74 -19.83
N ASP A 509 1.91 -22.29 -19.06
CA ASP A 509 0.86 -23.22 -19.51
C ASP A 509 1.39 -24.46 -20.29
N LEU A 510 2.44 -25.08 -19.75
CA LEU A 510 3.17 -26.18 -20.40
C LEU A 510 2.81 -27.56 -19.86
N GLY A 511 2.67 -28.52 -20.78
CA GLY A 511 2.71 -29.94 -20.48
C GLY A 511 4.10 -30.43 -20.09
N GLU A 512 4.17 -31.64 -19.52
CA GLU A 512 5.42 -32.31 -19.14
C GLU A 512 6.41 -32.47 -20.33
N LYS A 513 5.89 -32.65 -21.55
CA LYS A 513 6.70 -32.77 -22.77
C LYS A 513 7.32 -31.44 -23.16
N GLU A 514 6.53 -30.38 -23.19
CA GLU A 514 6.93 -29.04 -23.58
C GLU A 514 7.92 -28.46 -22.56
N PHE A 515 7.69 -28.73 -21.27
CA PHE A 515 8.64 -28.41 -20.20
C PHE A 515 9.96 -29.21 -20.32
N ALA A 516 9.92 -30.48 -20.72
CA ALA A 516 11.12 -31.26 -21.00
C ALA A 516 11.91 -30.75 -22.23
N GLN A 517 11.24 -30.09 -23.19
CA GLN A 517 11.90 -29.40 -24.30
C GLN A 517 12.56 -28.10 -23.82
N LEU A 518 11.88 -27.30 -22.98
CA LEU A 518 12.42 -26.07 -22.38
C LEU A 518 13.71 -26.32 -21.57
N LEU A 519 13.77 -27.45 -20.85
CA LEU A 519 14.95 -27.85 -20.07
C LEU A 519 16.20 -28.17 -20.90
N VAL A 520 16.07 -28.43 -22.21
CA VAL A 520 17.20 -28.73 -23.11
C VAL A 520 17.39 -27.69 -24.21
N ASP A 521 16.63 -26.59 -24.16
CA ASP A 521 16.67 -25.53 -25.16
C ASP A 521 18.00 -24.74 -25.13
N PRO A 522 18.66 -24.47 -26.28
CA PRO A 522 19.95 -23.76 -26.30
C PRO A 522 19.93 -22.32 -25.76
N GLU A 523 18.79 -21.63 -25.80
CA GLU A 523 18.63 -20.26 -25.33
C GLU A 523 18.22 -20.23 -23.85
N PHE A 524 17.25 -21.07 -23.46
CA PHE A 524 16.61 -20.98 -22.14
C PHE A 524 17.10 -21.98 -21.10
N SER A 525 17.69 -23.13 -21.48
CA SER A 525 18.07 -24.20 -20.53
C SER A 525 19.00 -23.72 -19.41
N GLY A 526 19.89 -22.76 -19.68
CA GLY A 526 20.77 -22.15 -18.69
C GLY A 526 20.03 -21.65 -17.44
N THR A 527 18.85 -21.03 -17.63
CA THR A 527 17.99 -20.53 -16.55
C THR A 527 17.17 -21.65 -15.90
N PHE A 528 16.58 -22.55 -16.69
CA PHE A 528 15.64 -23.56 -16.19
C PHE A 528 16.30 -24.83 -15.65
N ASN A 529 17.60 -25.04 -15.89
CA ASN A 529 18.39 -26.19 -15.45
C ASN A 529 18.20 -26.64 -13.98
N PRO A 530 18.04 -25.75 -12.97
CA PRO A 530 17.77 -26.15 -11.59
C PRO A 530 16.49 -27.00 -11.42
N LEU A 531 15.50 -26.82 -12.30
CA LEU A 531 14.20 -27.49 -12.26
C LEU A 531 14.23 -28.94 -12.78
N ASN A 532 15.39 -29.45 -13.19
CA ASN A 532 15.64 -30.88 -13.45
C ASN A 532 15.55 -31.75 -12.17
N THR A 533 15.30 -31.15 -10.99
CA THR A 533 15.18 -31.85 -9.70
C THR A 533 13.87 -31.49 -9.00
N ASP A 534 13.28 -32.43 -8.25
CA ASP A 534 11.98 -32.24 -7.59
C ASP A 534 11.96 -31.10 -6.56
N ASN A 535 13.10 -30.80 -5.95
CA ASN A 535 13.30 -29.69 -5.01
C ASN A 535 13.90 -28.44 -5.70
N GLY A 536 14.00 -28.44 -7.03
CA GLY A 536 14.57 -27.36 -7.82
C GLY A 536 13.67 -26.13 -7.86
N SER A 537 14.29 -24.95 -7.84
CA SER A 537 13.59 -23.68 -8.02
C SER A 537 14.45 -22.62 -8.70
N ILE A 538 13.81 -21.68 -9.40
CA ILE A 538 14.42 -20.47 -9.98
C ILE A 538 13.89 -19.21 -9.28
N ASN A 539 14.64 -18.11 -9.33
CA ASN A 539 14.21 -16.83 -8.75
C ASN A 539 13.09 -16.18 -9.61
N ARG A 540 12.07 -15.57 -8.97
CA ARG A 540 10.96 -14.89 -9.68
C ARG A 540 11.49 -13.82 -10.64
N GLY A 541 12.37 -12.92 -10.19
CA GLY A 541 12.87 -11.83 -11.04
C GLY A 541 13.63 -12.33 -12.27
N VAL A 542 14.41 -13.40 -12.13
CA VAL A 542 15.12 -14.04 -13.26
C VAL A 542 14.13 -14.69 -14.24
N PHE A 543 13.10 -15.38 -13.76
CA PHE A 543 12.03 -15.90 -14.62
C PHE A 543 11.28 -14.78 -15.34
N GLN A 544 10.97 -13.71 -14.60
CA GLN A 544 10.11 -12.63 -15.06
C GLN A 544 10.80 -11.76 -16.12
N ALA A 545 12.10 -11.49 -15.96
CA ALA A 545 12.93 -10.79 -16.95
C ALA A 545 13.06 -11.50 -18.30
N ILE A 546 12.73 -12.80 -18.36
CA ILE A 546 12.76 -13.61 -19.59
C ILE A 546 11.37 -14.09 -20.03
N TYR A 547 10.31 -13.73 -19.29
CA TYR A 547 8.98 -14.33 -19.42
C TYR A 547 8.44 -14.20 -20.85
N THR A 548 8.51 -13.00 -21.44
CA THR A 548 7.92 -12.78 -22.77
C THR A 548 8.63 -13.58 -23.86
N ALA A 549 9.97 -13.65 -23.82
CA ALA A 549 10.77 -14.41 -24.78
C ALA A 549 10.53 -15.94 -24.70
N VAL A 550 10.50 -16.48 -23.47
CA VAL A 550 10.23 -17.92 -23.29
C VAL A 550 8.76 -18.26 -23.57
N ALA A 551 7.82 -17.38 -23.23
CA ALA A 551 6.40 -17.57 -23.55
C ALA A 551 6.17 -17.54 -25.07
N ALA A 552 6.75 -16.58 -25.80
CA ALA A 552 6.67 -16.53 -27.27
C ALA A 552 7.27 -17.77 -27.97
N SER A 553 8.19 -18.49 -27.31
CA SER A 553 8.81 -19.71 -27.84
C SER A 553 8.12 -21.01 -27.43
N PHE A 554 7.49 -21.07 -26.24
CA PHE A 554 6.95 -22.32 -25.66
C PHE A 554 5.45 -22.32 -25.38
N LYS A 555 4.82 -21.17 -25.15
CA LYS A 555 3.39 -21.08 -24.78
C LYS A 555 2.50 -21.18 -26.02
N GLN A 556 2.03 -22.39 -26.28
CA GLN A 556 1.23 -22.73 -27.46
C GLN A 556 -0.12 -21.99 -27.47
N GLY A 557 -0.53 -21.49 -28.65
CA GLY A 557 -1.81 -20.82 -28.84
C GLY A 557 -1.95 -19.46 -28.13
N PHE A 558 -0.85 -18.83 -27.72
CA PHE A 558 -0.87 -17.53 -27.05
C PHE A 558 0.27 -16.62 -27.51
N LYS A 559 -0.08 -15.48 -28.09
CA LYS A 559 0.86 -14.43 -28.47
C LYS A 559 0.90 -13.34 -27.43
N THR A 560 2.07 -13.16 -26.82
CA THR A 560 2.34 -12.13 -25.82
C THR A 560 2.34 -10.71 -26.39
N GLU A 561 2.00 -9.73 -25.55
CA GLU A 561 2.18 -8.30 -25.80
C GLU A 561 3.11 -7.73 -24.71
N GLU A 562 4.19 -7.05 -25.09
CA GLU A 562 5.15 -6.47 -24.14
C GLU A 562 4.58 -5.23 -23.43
N PRO A 563 4.86 -5.04 -22.12
CA PRO A 563 4.43 -3.84 -21.39
C PRO A 563 5.16 -2.59 -21.89
N LYS A 564 4.45 -1.45 -21.99
CA LYS A 564 4.95 -0.24 -22.67
C LYS A 564 6.13 0.45 -21.98
N ALA A 565 6.32 0.24 -20.69
CA ALA A 565 7.44 0.79 -19.93
C ALA A 565 8.42 -0.30 -19.48
N ALA A 566 7.94 -1.22 -18.63
CA ALA A 566 8.64 -2.39 -18.11
C ALA A 566 7.65 -3.19 -17.25
N ASP A 567 7.84 -4.50 -17.04
CA ASP A 567 7.20 -5.15 -15.89
C ASP A 567 7.76 -4.55 -14.59
N PHE A 568 6.91 -4.38 -13.58
CA PHE A 568 7.28 -3.75 -12.32
C PHE A 568 7.98 -4.75 -11.37
N VAL A 569 9.10 -5.32 -11.85
CA VAL A 569 9.90 -6.32 -11.13
C VAL A 569 10.90 -5.63 -10.23
N VAL A 570 10.62 -5.58 -8.93
CA VAL A 570 11.58 -5.07 -7.97
C VAL A 570 12.67 -6.11 -7.72
N THR A 571 13.91 -5.79 -8.10
CA THR A 571 15.12 -6.48 -7.64
C THR A 571 15.91 -5.62 -6.66
N VAL A 572 16.91 -6.22 -6.01
CA VAL A 572 17.86 -5.48 -5.17
C VAL A 572 18.69 -4.49 -6.01
N ASP A 573 18.97 -4.80 -7.28
CA ASP A 573 19.69 -3.89 -8.18
C ASP A 573 18.87 -2.63 -8.50
N CYS A 574 17.55 -2.78 -8.68
CA CYS A 574 16.60 -1.67 -8.80
C CYS A 574 16.59 -0.74 -7.59
N MET A 575 17.02 -1.21 -6.43
CA MET A 575 17.15 -0.39 -5.23
C MET A 575 18.46 0.37 -5.14
N ALA A 576 19.52 -0.11 -5.78
CA ALA A 576 20.88 0.39 -5.56
C ALA A 576 21.19 1.66 -6.34
N VAL A 577 20.38 2.00 -7.34
CA VAL A 577 20.56 3.17 -8.23
C VAL A 577 20.28 4.49 -7.50
N ASP A 578 19.15 4.58 -6.79
CA ASP A 578 18.76 5.73 -5.95
C ASP A 578 18.31 5.24 -4.56
N LEU A 579 18.56 6.02 -3.51
CA LEU A 579 18.26 5.62 -2.12
C LEU A 579 16.81 5.87 -1.67
N VAL A 580 16.02 6.67 -2.40
CA VAL A 580 14.68 7.15 -1.99
C VAL A 580 13.62 7.16 -3.10
N GLN A 581 14.02 7.22 -4.37
CA GLN A 581 13.16 6.98 -5.53
C GLN A 581 13.32 5.52 -6.01
N MET A 582 12.42 5.06 -6.88
CA MET A 582 12.57 3.84 -7.66
C MET A 582 12.33 4.16 -9.12
N ASP A 583 13.38 4.09 -9.93
CA ASP A 583 13.25 4.14 -11.38
C ASP A 583 12.30 3.03 -11.89
N ASN A 584 11.74 3.22 -13.09
CA ASN A 584 11.10 2.14 -13.84
C ASN A 584 12.16 1.10 -14.22
N CYS A 585 12.43 0.19 -13.27
CA CYS A 585 13.57 -0.70 -13.33
C CYS A 585 13.34 -1.84 -14.32
N THR A 586 13.66 -1.58 -15.57
CA THR A 586 14.05 -2.65 -16.47
C THR A 586 15.26 -3.36 -15.88
N ILE A 587 15.08 -4.64 -15.51
CA ILE A 587 16.18 -5.60 -15.66
C ILE A 587 16.46 -5.60 -17.16
N ASN A 588 17.46 -4.84 -17.60
CA ASN A 588 17.75 -4.70 -19.01
C ASN A 588 18.09 -6.09 -19.56
N PRO A 589 17.42 -6.60 -20.62
CA PRO A 589 17.70 -7.94 -21.16
C PRO A 589 19.17 -8.15 -21.53
N LEU A 590 19.89 -7.06 -21.86
CA LEU A 590 21.33 -7.05 -22.12
C LEU A 590 22.17 -7.40 -20.88
N GLN A 591 21.71 -7.15 -19.65
CA GLN A 591 22.37 -7.61 -18.41
C GLN A 591 22.23 -9.12 -18.19
N LEU A 592 21.25 -9.76 -18.82
CA LEU A 592 21.08 -11.22 -18.84
C LEU A 592 21.68 -11.88 -20.10
N ASN A 593 22.46 -11.15 -20.90
CA ASN A 593 22.99 -11.58 -22.20
C ASN A 593 21.93 -11.98 -23.25
N LEU A 594 20.66 -11.59 -23.06
CA LEU A 594 19.59 -11.84 -24.04
C LEU A 594 19.58 -10.75 -25.12
N SER A 595 20.60 -10.78 -25.97
CA SER A 595 20.68 -9.95 -27.18
C SER A 595 19.82 -10.53 -28.31
N ALA A 596 18.51 -10.32 -28.23
CA ALA A 596 17.57 -10.67 -29.30
C ALA A 596 17.65 -9.67 -30.48
N GLU A 597 18.70 -9.75 -31.29
CA GLU A 597 18.68 -9.20 -32.65
C GLU A 597 17.88 -10.12 -33.58
N ARG A 598 16.55 -9.95 -33.66
CA ARG A 598 15.68 -10.50 -34.72
C ARG A 598 14.52 -9.56 -35.03
#